data_AF-A0A9W6U334-F1
#
_entry.id   AF-A0A9W6U334-F1
#
_cell.length_a   1.000
_cell.length_b   1.000
_cell.length_c   1.000
_cell.angle_alpha   90.00
_cell.angle_beta   90.00
_cell.angle_gamma   90.00
#
_symmetry.space_group_name_H-M   'P 1'
#
loop_
_entity.id
_entity.type
_entity.pdbx_description
1 polymer ?
#
loop_
_entity_poly.entity_id
_entity_poly.type
_entity_poly.pdbx_seq_one_letter_code
_entity_poly.pdbx_strand_id
1 'polypeptide(L)'
;MRIHGQSVFDVFAKPIVEDGAKIRYDGFATFAQDDNRFTYILVDGATYVVENLGNATTSTATQTVRCLKSGTPFDSIISALNTVKGIPSSLVKDEAIYCPSGNLYETSTPFGGVDFTLCASAGLGFSAYGGDITMAVEYLDSPLHTITAPLLSDSSARCAAIASATSVSPIAMTLLSGDATCPSNEDC
;
A
#
# COMPACT_ATOMS: atom_id res chain seq x y z
N MET A 1 0.37 13.72 -6.86
CA MET A 1 1.74 13.14 -6.92
C MET A 1 1.96 12.52 -8.31
N ARG A 2 3.19 12.49 -8.84
CA ARG A 2 3.52 11.71 -10.05
C ARG A 2 4.73 10.84 -9.78
N ILE A 3 4.64 9.54 -10.05
CA ILE A 3 5.78 8.61 -10.01
C ILE A 3 6.04 8.19 -11.45
N HIS A 4 7.27 8.37 -11.92
CA HIS A 4 7.63 8.06 -13.32
C HIS A 4 6.69 8.74 -14.34
N GLY A 5 6.24 9.96 -14.03
CA GLY A 5 5.30 10.72 -14.86
C GLY A 5 3.84 10.27 -14.76
N GLN A 6 3.53 9.18 -14.08
CA GLN A 6 2.17 8.65 -13.92
C GLN A 6 1.48 9.22 -12.69
N SER A 7 0.23 9.65 -12.84
CA SER A 7 -0.62 10.16 -11.75
C SER A 7 -1.63 9.14 -11.23
N VAL A 8 -1.85 8.06 -11.98
CA VAL A 8 -2.72 6.93 -11.63
C VAL A 8 -1.89 5.67 -11.79
N PHE A 9 -1.86 4.84 -10.76
CA PHE A 9 -1.07 3.61 -10.73
C PHE A 9 -1.61 2.68 -9.64
N ASP A 10 -1.39 1.39 -9.83
CA ASP A 10 -1.81 0.36 -8.89
C ASP A 10 -0.65 -0.12 -8.04
N VAL A 11 -0.98 -0.53 -6.81
CA VAL A 11 -0.05 -1.12 -5.85
C VAL A 11 -0.64 -2.42 -5.39
N PHE A 12 0.09 -3.51 -5.60
CA PHE A 12 -0.31 -4.83 -5.15
C PHE A 12 0.38 -5.13 -3.84
N ALA A 13 -0.41 -5.41 -2.80
CA ALA A 13 0.09 -5.64 -1.46
C ALA A 13 -0.48 -6.95 -0.90
N LYS A 14 0.40 -7.78 -0.33
CA LYS A 14 0.10 -9.04 0.33
C LYS A 14 0.42 -8.90 1.82
N PRO A 15 -0.56 -9.04 2.72
CA PRO A 15 -0.30 -9.01 4.15
C PRO A 15 0.49 -10.26 4.56
N ILE A 16 1.55 -10.06 5.33
CA ILE A 16 2.33 -11.08 6.02
C ILE A 16 2.04 -10.92 7.51
N VAL A 17 1.35 -11.91 8.07
CA VAL A 17 1.03 -11.93 9.50
C VAL A 17 2.17 -12.60 10.26
N GLU A 18 2.76 -11.86 11.18
CA GLU A 18 3.77 -12.33 12.13
C GLU A 18 3.17 -12.46 13.54
N ASP A 19 3.89 -13.15 14.43
CA ASP A 19 3.45 -13.48 15.78
C ASP A 19 2.82 -12.30 16.53
N GLY A 20 1.62 -12.52 17.08
CA GLY A 20 0.91 -11.54 17.91
C GLY A 20 0.21 -10.41 17.15
N ALA A 21 -0.37 -10.71 15.97
CA ALA A 21 -1.11 -9.74 15.13
C ALA A 21 -0.24 -8.56 14.66
N LYS A 22 1.04 -8.82 14.39
CA LYS A 22 1.91 -7.88 13.69
C LYS A 22 1.78 -8.12 12.21
N ILE A 23 1.60 -7.05 11.44
CA ILE A 23 1.46 -7.14 9.99
C ILE A 23 2.62 -6.39 9.34
N ARG A 24 3.24 -7.05 8.35
CA ARG A 24 4.08 -6.43 7.32
C ARG A 24 3.40 -6.65 5.97
N TYR A 25 3.64 -5.78 5.01
CA TYR A 25 3.26 -6.05 3.63
C TYR A 25 4.47 -6.42 2.80
N ASP A 26 4.31 -7.46 2.00
CA ASP A 26 5.10 -7.63 0.80
C ASP A 26 4.27 -7.07 -0.36
N GLY A 27 4.90 -6.51 -1.38
CA GLY A 27 4.16 -5.86 -2.45
C GLY A 27 5.01 -5.41 -3.61
N PHE A 28 4.35 -4.97 -4.67
CA PHE A 28 5.02 -4.38 -5.80
C PHE A 28 4.14 -3.35 -6.51
N ALA A 29 4.81 -2.42 -7.19
CA ALA A 29 4.18 -1.46 -8.10
C ALA A 29 5.06 -1.34 -9.35
N THR A 30 4.43 -1.24 -10.51
CA THR A 30 5.13 -1.16 -11.80
C THR A 30 4.77 0.14 -12.51
N PHE A 31 5.79 0.80 -13.02
CA PHE A 31 5.68 2.06 -13.73
C PHE A 31 6.41 1.97 -15.07
N ALA A 32 5.76 2.47 -16.11
CA ALA A 32 6.37 2.72 -17.41
C ALA A 32 6.83 4.18 -17.48
N GLN A 33 8.06 4.39 -17.95
CA GLN A 33 8.64 5.70 -18.24
C GLN A 33 9.40 5.59 -19.55
N ASP A 34 8.93 6.30 -20.57
CA ASP A 34 9.48 6.21 -21.93
C ASP A 34 9.55 4.74 -22.40
N ASP A 35 10.73 4.25 -22.80
CA ASP A 35 10.98 2.86 -23.21
C ASP A 35 11.40 1.94 -22.05
N ASN A 36 11.35 2.43 -20.80
CA ASN A 36 11.80 1.71 -19.62
C ASN A 36 10.61 1.29 -18.74
N ARG A 37 10.78 0.17 -18.04
CA ARG A 37 9.83 -0.31 -17.04
C ARG A 37 10.51 -0.47 -15.68
N PHE A 38 9.99 0.23 -14.68
CA PHE A 38 10.44 0.20 -13.29
C PHE A 38 9.45 -0.59 -12.44
N THR A 39 9.92 -1.64 -11.78
CA THR A 39 9.14 -2.38 -10.79
C THR A 39 9.77 -2.21 -9.42
N TYR A 40 9.03 -1.61 -8.50
CA TYR A 40 9.40 -1.49 -7.09
C TYR A 40 8.86 -2.71 -6.36
N ILE A 41 9.69 -3.36 -5.56
CA ILE A 41 9.32 -4.59 -4.84
C ILE A 41 9.70 -4.41 -3.38
N LEU A 42 8.77 -4.70 -2.47
CA LEU A 42 9.00 -4.89 -1.05
C LEU A 42 8.75 -6.37 -0.75
N VAL A 43 9.76 -7.08 -0.27
CA VAL A 43 9.64 -8.51 0.10
C VAL A 43 10.59 -8.83 1.22
N ASP A 44 10.11 -9.57 2.23
CA ASP A 44 10.88 -9.90 3.43
C ASP A 44 11.45 -8.67 4.15
N GLY A 45 10.73 -7.55 4.07
CA GLY A 45 11.15 -6.26 4.62
C GLY A 45 12.25 -5.54 3.84
N ALA A 46 12.75 -6.11 2.74
CA ALA A 46 13.78 -5.54 1.89
C ALA A 46 13.18 -4.92 0.62
N THR A 47 13.75 -3.80 0.17
CA THR A 47 13.23 -3.02 -0.96
C THR A 47 14.16 -3.06 -2.17
N TYR A 48 13.57 -3.33 -3.33
CA TYR A 48 14.26 -3.50 -4.61
C TYR A 48 13.62 -2.59 -5.65
N VAL A 49 14.42 -2.12 -6.60
CA VAL A 49 13.91 -1.61 -7.88
C VAL A 49 14.53 -2.39 -9.02
N VAL A 50 13.67 -2.93 -9.86
CA VAL A 50 14.00 -3.61 -11.11
C VAL A 50 13.73 -2.63 -12.24
N GLU A 51 14.76 -2.33 -13.02
CA GLU A 51 14.66 -1.51 -14.22
C GLU A 51 14.92 -2.41 -15.43
N ASN A 52 13.93 -2.51 -16.31
CA ASN A 52 14.05 -3.20 -17.58
C ASN A 52 14.16 -2.14 -18.67
N LEU A 53 15.29 -2.14 -19.40
CA LEU A 53 15.50 -1.30 -20.57
C LEU A 53 15.06 -2.07 -21.83
N GLY A 54 14.21 -1.44 -22.65
CA GLY A 54 13.91 -1.90 -24.01
C GLY A 54 12.44 -2.21 -24.27
N ASN A 55 12.04 -1.98 -25.52
CA ASN A 55 10.72 -2.31 -26.07
C ASN A 55 10.69 -3.78 -26.57
N ALA A 56 9.49 -4.34 -26.74
CA ALA A 56 9.21 -5.71 -27.21
C ALA A 56 9.88 -6.11 -28.55
N THR A 57 10.51 -5.15 -29.25
CA THR A 57 11.13 -5.31 -30.56
C THR A 57 12.67 -5.41 -30.54
N THR A 58 13.35 -5.18 -29.41
CA THR A 58 14.83 -5.25 -29.32
C THR A 58 15.28 -6.38 -28.41
N SER A 59 16.05 -7.34 -28.94
CA SER A 59 16.36 -8.63 -28.32
C SER A 59 17.34 -8.59 -27.12
N THR A 60 17.69 -7.41 -26.61
CA THR A 60 18.54 -7.27 -25.42
C THR A 60 17.82 -6.41 -24.40
N ALA A 61 16.90 -7.03 -23.66
CA ALA A 61 16.33 -6.43 -22.46
C ALA A 61 17.43 -6.43 -21.37
N THR A 62 18.15 -5.32 -21.22
CA THR A 62 19.07 -5.16 -20.09
C THR A 62 18.24 -4.96 -18.84
N GLN A 63 18.36 -5.88 -17.89
CA GLN A 63 17.72 -5.79 -16.57
C GLN A 63 18.75 -5.34 -15.54
N THR A 64 18.45 -4.27 -14.83
CA THR A 64 19.23 -3.86 -13.65
C THR A 64 18.37 -3.96 -12.40
N VAL A 65 18.95 -4.47 -11.32
CA VAL A 65 18.28 -4.65 -10.03
C VAL A 65 19.17 -4.06 -8.95
N ARG A 66 18.61 -3.14 -8.17
CA ARG A 66 19.33 -2.42 -7.11
C ARG A 66 18.49 -2.30 -5.85
N CYS A 67 19.17 -2.22 -4.71
CA CYS A 67 18.55 -1.97 -3.42
C CYS A 67 18.11 -0.52 -3.27
N LEU A 68 16.98 -0.30 -2.61
CA LEU A 68 16.59 1.02 -2.14
C LEU A 68 17.04 1.20 -0.68
N LYS A 69 17.73 2.32 -0.42
CA LYS A 69 18.28 2.61 0.92
C LYS A 69 17.24 3.20 1.87
N SER A 70 16.12 3.69 1.34
CA SER A 70 14.97 4.19 2.09
C SER A 70 13.77 3.28 1.84
N GLY A 71 12.88 3.19 2.82
CA GLY A 71 11.62 2.47 2.70
C GLY A 71 10.81 2.92 1.49
N THR A 72 9.99 2.02 0.96
CA THR A 72 8.93 2.37 0.01
C THR A 72 7.78 3.00 0.78
N PRO A 73 7.06 4.01 0.24
CA PRO A 73 5.96 4.68 0.94
C PRO A 73 4.91 3.75 1.59
N PHE A 74 4.80 2.52 1.10
CA PHE A 74 3.93 1.45 1.59
C PHE A 74 4.27 0.98 3.01
N ASP A 75 5.50 1.16 3.49
CA ASP A 75 5.92 0.73 4.82
C ASP A 75 5.18 1.49 5.95
N SER A 76 4.74 2.71 5.67
CA SER A 76 4.08 3.59 6.63
C SER A 76 2.54 3.48 6.62
N ILE A 77 1.95 2.64 5.76
CA ILE A 77 0.48 2.53 5.67
C ILE A 77 -0.13 2.00 6.98
N ILE A 78 0.49 0.99 7.60
CA ILE A 78 0.03 0.44 8.89
C ILE A 78 0.12 1.50 9.98
N SER A 79 1.19 2.28 9.99
CA SER A 79 1.37 3.38 10.94
C SER A 79 0.24 4.42 10.79
N ALA A 80 -0.08 4.82 9.55
CA ALA A 80 -1.17 5.76 9.29
C ALA A 80 -2.54 5.21 9.68
N LEU A 81 -2.83 3.95 9.34
CA LEU A 81 -4.09 3.30 9.71
C LEU A 81 -4.23 3.14 11.24
N ASN A 82 -3.13 2.88 11.93
CA ASN A 82 -3.12 2.74 13.39
C ASN A 82 -3.53 4.02 14.12
N THR A 83 -3.36 5.19 13.50
CA THR A 83 -3.66 6.49 14.12
C THR A 83 -5.01 7.08 13.68
N VAL A 84 -5.80 6.37 12.88
CA VAL A 84 -7.09 6.90 12.43
C VAL A 84 -8.09 7.02 13.57
N LYS A 85 -8.99 8.01 13.47
CA LYS A 85 -10.08 8.24 14.41
C LYS A 85 -11.40 8.35 13.69
N GLY A 86 -12.46 7.77 14.26
CA GLY A 86 -13.81 7.89 13.72
C GLY A 86 -14.31 9.32 13.82
N ILE A 87 -14.94 9.81 12.75
CA ILE A 87 -15.51 11.16 12.67
C ILE A 87 -16.94 11.10 12.11
N PRO A 88 -17.82 12.03 12.48
CA PRO A 88 -19.20 12.03 12.00
C PRO A 88 -19.34 12.57 10.55
N SER A 89 -18.41 13.43 10.12
CA SER A 89 -18.43 14.08 8.81
C SER A 89 -17.07 14.69 8.48
N SER A 90 -16.73 14.81 7.21
CA SER A 90 -15.52 15.51 6.72
C SER A 90 -15.80 16.29 5.44
N LEU A 91 -14.99 17.33 5.21
CA LEU A 91 -14.94 18.09 3.96
C LEU A 91 -13.54 17.91 3.35
N VAL A 92 -13.47 17.53 2.07
CA VAL A 92 -12.23 17.57 1.30
C VAL A 92 -12.45 18.53 0.15
N LYS A 93 -11.63 19.59 0.07
CA LYS A 93 -11.78 20.70 -0.89
C LYS A 93 -13.18 21.34 -0.83
N ASP A 94 -13.69 21.57 0.37
CA ASP A 94 -15.01 22.16 0.63
C ASP A 94 -16.21 21.29 0.17
N GLU A 95 -15.97 20.06 -0.28
CA GLU A 95 -17.01 19.09 -0.63
C GLU A 95 -17.15 18.01 0.46
N ALA A 96 -18.38 17.73 0.85
CA ALA A 96 -18.67 16.69 1.84
C ALA A 96 -18.38 15.31 1.27
N ILE A 97 -17.59 14.51 2.00
CA ILE A 97 -17.36 13.12 1.62
C ILE A 97 -18.64 12.33 1.87
N TYR A 98 -19.21 11.83 0.78
CA TYR A 98 -20.37 10.96 0.82
C TYR A 98 -19.94 9.52 1.13
N CYS A 99 -20.26 9.04 2.33
CA CYS A 99 -19.97 7.68 2.79
C CYS A 99 -21.26 6.97 3.25
N PRO A 100 -22.19 6.67 2.34
CA PRO A 100 -23.58 6.31 2.66
C PRO A 100 -23.77 4.95 3.37
N SER A 101 -22.75 4.11 3.41
CA SER A 101 -22.82 2.78 4.02
C SER A 101 -21.54 2.42 4.77
N GLY A 102 -20.70 3.41 5.02
CA GLY A 102 -19.38 3.23 5.58
C GLY A 102 -19.13 4.10 6.80
N ASN A 103 -18.06 3.76 7.52
CA ASN A 103 -17.56 4.58 8.60
C ASN A 103 -16.55 5.59 8.05
N LEU A 104 -16.67 6.84 8.51
CA LEU A 104 -15.69 7.88 8.21
C LEU A 104 -14.59 7.90 9.27
N TYR A 105 -13.36 7.98 8.80
CA TYR A 105 -12.18 8.12 9.66
C TYR A 105 -11.28 9.23 9.16
N GLU A 106 -10.49 9.81 10.06
CA GLU A 106 -9.46 10.79 9.72
C GLU A 106 -8.12 10.31 10.28
N THR A 107 -7.05 10.46 9.51
CA THR A 107 -5.69 10.19 9.98
C THR A 107 -5.30 11.20 11.06
N SER A 108 -4.89 10.75 12.26
CA SER A 108 -4.37 11.68 13.28
C SER A 108 -2.95 12.19 12.98
N THR A 109 -2.27 11.56 12.02
CA THR A 109 -0.91 11.93 11.59
C THR A 109 -0.84 11.92 10.06
N PRO A 110 -0.21 12.92 9.42
CA PRO A 110 -0.13 12.98 7.96
C PRO A 110 0.58 11.75 7.37
N PHE A 111 -0.04 11.12 6.38
CA PHE A 111 0.57 10.05 5.58
C PHE A 111 1.23 10.66 4.35
N GLY A 112 2.54 10.49 4.19
CA GLY A 112 3.29 11.17 3.12
C GLY A 112 3.18 12.70 3.19
N GLY A 113 2.93 13.27 4.38
CA GLY A 113 2.73 14.70 4.59
C GLY A 113 1.33 15.22 4.25
N VAL A 114 0.36 14.33 4.02
CA VAL A 114 -1.04 14.69 3.69
C VAL A 114 -1.99 14.08 4.72
N ASP A 115 -2.95 14.86 5.18
CA ASP A 115 -4.06 14.37 5.99
C ASP A 115 -5.10 13.70 5.09
N PHE A 116 -5.55 12.52 5.48
CA PHE A 116 -6.53 11.75 4.73
C PHE A 116 -7.80 11.56 5.54
N THR A 117 -8.94 11.72 4.87
CA THR A 117 -10.21 11.17 5.30
C THR A 117 -10.46 9.85 4.59
N LEU A 118 -10.81 8.81 5.35
CA LEU A 118 -11.16 7.50 4.84
C LEU A 118 -12.67 7.29 4.91
N CYS A 119 -13.23 6.69 3.88
CA CYS A 119 -14.57 6.09 3.88
C CYS A 119 -14.41 4.59 3.70
N ALA A 120 -14.71 3.82 4.74
CA ALA A 120 -14.55 2.37 4.72
C ALA A 120 -15.90 1.66 4.77
N SER A 121 -16.06 0.66 3.91
CA SER A 121 -17.25 -0.20 3.87
C SER A 121 -16.82 -1.64 4.11
N ALA A 122 -17.50 -2.33 5.03
CA ALA A 122 -17.18 -3.72 5.33
C ALA A 122 -17.24 -4.59 4.07
N GLY A 123 -16.26 -5.48 3.90
CA GLY A 123 -16.12 -6.42 2.79
C GLY A 123 -15.63 -5.82 1.46
N LEU A 124 -15.60 -4.49 1.33
CA LEU A 124 -15.29 -3.80 0.07
C LEU A 124 -13.98 -3.01 0.11
N GLY A 125 -13.36 -2.88 1.28
CA GLY A 125 -12.17 -2.07 1.51
C GLY A 125 -12.52 -0.63 1.85
N PHE A 126 -11.72 0.33 1.40
CA PHE A 126 -11.92 1.74 1.72
C PHE A 126 -11.38 2.68 0.66
N SER A 127 -11.97 3.89 0.60
CA SER A 127 -11.42 5.00 -0.16
C SER A 127 -10.78 6.01 0.78
N ALA A 128 -9.62 6.54 0.44
CA ALA A 128 -8.94 7.61 1.17
C ALA A 128 -8.83 8.87 0.29
N TYR A 129 -9.17 10.01 0.87
CA TYR A 129 -9.22 11.31 0.21
C TYR A 129 -8.28 12.28 0.93
N GLY A 130 -7.31 12.83 0.21
CA GLY A 130 -6.34 13.79 0.75
C GLY A 130 -5.88 14.77 -0.32
N GLY A 131 -6.36 16.02 -0.25
CA GLY A 131 -6.05 17.05 -1.25
C GLY A 131 -6.40 16.61 -2.68
N ASP A 132 -5.38 16.51 -3.54
CA ASP A 132 -5.49 16.04 -4.93
C ASP A 132 -5.31 14.52 -5.10
N ILE A 133 -5.22 13.78 -4.00
CA ILE A 133 -4.97 12.35 -3.99
C ILE A 133 -6.22 11.62 -3.53
N THR A 134 -6.65 10.66 -4.34
CA THR A 134 -7.66 9.68 -3.97
C THR A 134 -7.03 8.30 -4.09
N MET A 135 -7.19 7.47 -3.07
CA MET A 135 -6.77 6.07 -3.07
C MET A 135 -8.01 5.21 -2.89
N ALA A 136 -8.12 4.15 -3.68
CA ALA A 136 -9.09 3.09 -3.46
C ALA A 136 -8.33 1.83 -3.06
N VAL A 137 -8.71 1.24 -1.94
CA VAL A 137 -8.17 -0.03 -1.45
C VAL A 137 -9.26 -1.07 -1.62
N GLU A 138 -8.94 -2.09 -2.39
CA GLU A 138 -9.84 -3.19 -2.75
C GLU A 138 -9.17 -4.53 -2.46
N TYR A 139 -9.98 -5.54 -2.19
CA TYR A 139 -9.52 -6.92 -2.03
C TYR A 139 -9.55 -7.63 -3.37
N LEU A 140 -8.46 -8.32 -3.71
CA LEU A 140 -8.41 -9.16 -4.91
C LEU A 140 -9.24 -10.43 -4.72
N ASP A 141 -9.96 -10.85 -5.76
CA ASP A 141 -10.73 -12.10 -5.77
C ASP A 141 -9.88 -13.35 -5.49
N SER A 142 -8.59 -13.29 -5.86
CA SER A 142 -7.62 -14.35 -5.63
C SER A 142 -6.37 -13.82 -4.92
N PRO A 143 -5.81 -14.56 -3.95
CA PRO A 143 -4.58 -14.15 -3.29
C PRO A 143 -3.42 -13.94 -4.26
N LEU A 144 -2.58 -12.93 -4.00
CA LEU A 144 -1.35 -12.75 -4.74
C LEU A 144 -0.44 -13.97 -4.58
N HIS A 145 0.10 -14.42 -5.72
CA HIS A 145 1.21 -15.38 -5.74
C HIS A 145 2.36 -14.88 -4.86
N THR A 146 3.18 -15.81 -4.40
CA THR A 146 4.36 -15.48 -3.59
C THR A 146 5.26 -14.51 -4.34
N ILE A 147 5.51 -13.36 -3.71
CA ILE A 147 6.46 -12.36 -4.20
C ILE A 147 7.85 -12.83 -3.80
N THR A 148 8.79 -12.86 -4.73
CA THR A 148 10.16 -13.34 -4.49
C THR A 148 11.16 -12.22 -4.72
N ALA A 149 12.21 -12.18 -3.90
CA ALA A 149 13.31 -11.24 -4.10
C ALA A 149 13.98 -11.44 -5.48
N PRO A 150 14.19 -10.38 -6.26
CA PRO A 150 14.91 -10.47 -7.53
C PRO A 150 16.40 -10.69 -7.29
N LEU A 151 17.08 -11.29 -8.28
CA LEU A 151 18.54 -11.41 -8.27
C LEU A 151 19.18 -10.03 -8.46
N LEU A 152 20.10 -9.66 -7.58
CA LEU A 152 20.80 -8.37 -7.66
C LEU A 152 21.84 -8.37 -8.77
N SER A 153 21.96 -7.24 -9.46
CA SER A 153 22.94 -7.07 -10.54
C SER A 153 24.39 -7.02 -10.06
N ASP A 154 24.61 -6.69 -8.78
CA ASP A 154 25.95 -6.64 -8.17
C ASP A 154 26.41 -7.99 -7.59
N SER A 155 25.66 -9.07 -7.83
CA SER A 155 25.89 -10.42 -7.29
C SER A 155 25.79 -10.54 -5.77
N SER A 156 25.28 -9.51 -5.07
CA SER A 156 24.91 -9.64 -3.66
C SER A 156 23.74 -10.60 -3.49
N ALA A 157 23.67 -11.29 -2.35
CA ALA A 157 22.63 -12.30 -2.11
C ALA A 157 21.21 -11.68 -1.99
N ARG A 158 21.08 -10.54 -1.31
CA ARG A 158 19.81 -9.83 -1.08
C ARG A 158 20.04 -8.43 -0.55
N CYS A 159 19.02 -7.58 -0.65
CA CYS A 159 19.02 -6.28 0.01
C CYS A 159 18.82 -6.42 1.52
N ALA A 160 19.26 -5.43 2.28
CA ALA A 160 19.00 -5.37 3.71
C ALA A 160 17.51 -5.14 3.98
N ALA A 161 16.97 -5.84 4.98
CA ALA A 161 15.62 -5.58 5.47
C ALA A 161 15.60 -4.23 6.21
N ILE A 162 14.68 -3.37 5.81
CA ILE A 162 14.47 -2.03 6.38
C ILE A 162 13.04 -1.81 6.89
N ALA A 163 12.09 -2.67 6.52
CA ALA A 163 10.73 -2.68 7.03
C ALA A 163 10.51 -3.87 7.97
N SER A 164 9.80 -3.63 9.08
CA SER A 164 9.49 -4.63 10.10
C SER A 164 7.97 -4.73 10.28
N ALA A 165 7.49 -5.89 10.74
CA ALA A 165 6.07 -6.01 11.07
C ALA A 165 5.69 -5.10 12.23
N THR A 166 4.52 -4.48 12.10
CA THR A 166 4.00 -3.51 13.07
C THR A 166 2.72 -4.04 13.67
N SER A 167 2.56 -3.89 15.00
CA SER A 167 1.32 -4.24 15.68
C SER A 167 0.18 -3.39 15.14
N VAL A 168 -0.98 -4.02 14.92
CA VAL A 168 -2.14 -3.38 14.32
C VAL A 168 -3.16 -3.05 15.41
N SER A 169 -3.67 -1.82 15.40
CA SER A 169 -4.76 -1.41 16.30
C SER A 169 -6.08 -2.08 15.87
N PRO A 170 -7.09 -2.20 16.76
CA PRO A 170 -8.36 -2.82 16.39
C PRO A 170 -9.02 -2.17 15.17
N ILE A 171 -9.00 -0.84 15.09
CA ILE A 171 -9.56 -0.07 13.97
C ILE A 171 -8.81 -0.32 12.66
N ALA A 172 -7.47 -0.36 12.71
CA ALA A 172 -6.66 -0.68 11.54
C ALA A 172 -6.90 -2.12 11.10
N MET A 173 -7.08 -3.06 12.04
CA MET A 173 -7.37 -4.45 11.73
C MET A 173 -8.68 -4.59 10.95
N THR A 174 -9.73 -3.87 11.36
CA THR A 174 -11.01 -3.81 10.64
C THR A 174 -10.84 -3.28 9.21
N LEU A 175 -10.07 -2.20 9.06
CA LEU A 175 -9.79 -1.59 7.75
C LEU A 175 -8.97 -2.51 6.83
N LEU A 176 -8.18 -3.41 7.40
CA LEU A 176 -7.27 -4.30 6.66
C LEU A 176 -7.87 -5.67 6.38
N SER A 177 -8.67 -6.24 7.28
CA SER A 177 -9.29 -7.56 7.08
C SER A 177 -10.54 -7.49 6.22
N GLY A 178 -11.19 -6.33 6.16
CA GLY A 178 -12.46 -6.17 5.46
C GLY A 178 -13.61 -6.80 6.23
N ASP A 179 -13.38 -7.32 7.43
CA ASP A 179 -14.47 -7.81 8.27
C ASP A 179 -15.28 -6.64 8.81
N ALA A 180 -16.60 -6.80 8.86
CA ALA A 180 -17.42 -5.96 9.71
C ALA A 180 -17.01 -6.24 11.16
N THR A 181 -16.61 -5.21 11.92
CA THR A 181 -16.61 -5.36 13.38
C THR A 181 -18.05 -5.54 13.79
N CYS A 182 -18.42 -6.75 14.21
CA CYS A 182 -19.55 -6.95 15.09
C CYS A 182 -19.27 -6.09 16.35
N PRO A 183 -20.01 -5.01 16.62
CA PRO A 183 -19.93 -4.35 17.91
C PRO A 183 -20.29 -5.41 18.94
N SER A 184 -19.52 -5.55 20.01
CA SER A 184 -19.86 -6.49 21.08
C SER A 184 -21.31 -6.25 21.51
N ASN A 185 -22.17 -7.24 21.21
CA ASN A 185 -23.60 -7.38 21.54
C ASN A 185 -24.63 -7.32 20.39
N GLU A 186 -24.31 -7.74 19.16
CA GLU A 186 -25.36 -8.22 18.25
C GLU A 186 -24.77 -9.20 17.21
N ASP A 187 -25.50 -10.29 16.97
CA ASP A 187 -25.07 -11.44 16.16
C ASP A 187 -24.78 -11.03 14.71
N CYS A 188 -23.57 -11.40 14.27
CA CYS A 188 -23.25 -11.75 12.89
C CYS A 188 -23.73 -13.20 12.68
#